data_AF-A0A7W8M9N0-F1
#
_entry.id   AF-A0A7W8M9N0-F1
#
_cell.length_a   1.000
_cell.length_b   1.000
_cell.length_c   1.000
_cell.angle_alpha   90.00
_cell.angle_beta   90.00
_cell.angle_gamma   90.00
#
_symmetry.space_group_name_H-M   'P 1'
#
loop_
_entity.id
_entity.type
_entity.pdbx_description
1 polymer ?
#
loop_
_entity_poly.entity_id
_entity_poly.type
_entity_poly.pdbx_seq_one_letter_code
_entity_poly.pdbx_strand_id
1 'polypeptide(L)'
;MDRNFSVITFGIAQIAMDVEPGIGMLTGAAVLHGPSHTVLGSLVIACIVMLVSPWACCLLLKRWNKEVTHYGLARWVQQETPPKKAVVLGAFFGTLSHVALDGLIHHDIQPLLPFSGSNPLAGLVAHDAVYQACVVAGVLGAAAWCAEGVVTKGGKPFTKQTIYKMLHNRMYLGEIVHKGQSFPGQHQAIVTHAQWDAVHALIATDGIERRRETNDRQREPVLLRGLCCSRPMANGWCPATPSRRARPTATTPRSDTGALARGPASTGHNRQRLLRNW
;
A
#
# COMPACT_ATOMS: atom_id res chain seq x y z
N MET A 1 23.81 0.76 -2.40
CA MET A 1 23.12 0.20 -3.57
C MET A 1 23.61 0.97 -4.77
N ASP A 2 24.48 0.36 -5.57
CA ASP A 2 24.93 0.95 -6.81
C ASP A 2 23.72 1.15 -7.72
N ARG A 3 23.33 2.42 -7.91
CA ARG A 3 22.19 2.77 -8.76
C ARG A 3 22.65 2.68 -10.21
N ASN A 4 22.70 1.46 -10.71
CA ASN A 4 23.02 1.18 -12.10
C ASN A 4 21.82 1.38 -13.03
N PHE A 5 20.61 1.52 -12.48
CA PHE A 5 19.37 1.62 -13.26
C PHE A 5 18.47 2.74 -12.73
N SER A 6 17.90 3.54 -13.65
CA SER A 6 16.99 4.65 -13.33
C SER A 6 15.57 4.29 -13.71
N VAL A 7 14.75 3.95 -12.72
CA VAL A 7 13.32 3.63 -12.91
C VAL A 7 12.55 4.84 -13.45
N ILE A 8 12.92 6.06 -13.06
CA ILE A 8 12.27 7.29 -13.56
C ILE A 8 12.57 7.48 -15.03
N THR A 9 13.83 7.29 -15.46
CA THR A 9 14.20 7.38 -16.87
C THR A 9 13.52 6.30 -17.70
N PHE A 10 13.44 5.07 -17.18
CA PHE A 10 12.66 4.00 -17.78
C PHE A 10 11.18 4.41 -17.95
N GLY A 11 10.55 4.97 -16.92
CA GLY A 11 9.15 5.43 -17.00
C GLY A 11 8.95 6.57 -18.02
N ILE A 12 9.90 7.51 -18.11
CA ILE A 12 9.87 8.57 -19.14
C ILE A 12 9.99 7.95 -20.54
N ALA A 13 10.84 6.94 -20.72
CA ALA A 13 10.97 6.23 -21.98
C ALA A 13 9.67 5.54 -22.40
N GLN A 14 8.96 4.87 -21.48
CA GLN A 14 7.66 4.26 -21.79
C GLN A 14 6.66 5.31 -22.29
N ILE A 15 6.52 6.43 -21.56
CA ILE A 15 5.63 7.53 -21.96
C ILE A 15 6.01 8.06 -23.35
N ALA A 16 7.31 8.23 -23.61
CA ALA A 16 7.79 8.77 -24.88
C ALA A 16 7.46 7.85 -26.07
N MET A 17 7.52 6.53 -25.88
CA MET A 17 7.14 5.56 -26.91
C MET A 17 5.63 5.60 -27.19
N ASP A 18 4.81 5.72 -26.15
CA ASP A 18 3.34 5.74 -26.24
C ASP A 18 2.75 7.02 -26.88
N VAL A 19 3.56 8.08 -27.09
CA VAL A 19 3.07 9.34 -27.69
C VAL A 19 2.54 9.13 -29.11
N GLU A 20 3.27 8.39 -29.96
CA GLU A 20 2.88 8.14 -31.35
C GLU A 20 1.54 7.38 -31.46
N PRO A 21 1.38 6.18 -30.86
CA PRO A 21 0.13 5.44 -30.93
C PRO A 21 -0.99 6.18 -30.21
N GLY A 22 -0.71 6.91 -29.12
CA GLY A 22 -1.69 7.76 -28.45
C GLY A 22 -2.26 8.84 -29.38
N ILE A 23 -1.41 9.51 -30.16
CA ILE A 23 -1.86 10.48 -31.18
C ILE A 23 -2.62 9.76 -32.31
N GLY A 24 -2.15 8.59 -32.74
CA GLY A 24 -2.83 7.74 -33.73
C GLY A 24 -4.26 7.41 -33.32
N MET A 25 -4.47 7.01 -32.06
CA MET A 25 -5.80 6.72 -31.51
C MET A 25 -6.70 7.97 -31.48
N LEU A 26 -6.15 9.13 -31.08
CA LEU A 26 -6.91 10.38 -31.02
C LEU A 26 -7.31 10.91 -32.41
N THR A 27 -6.52 10.59 -33.43
CA THR A 27 -6.75 11.01 -34.81
C THR A 27 -7.50 9.97 -35.65
N GLY A 28 -7.75 8.78 -35.11
CA GLY A 28 -8.43 7.68 -35.81
C GLY A 28 -7.57 7.04 -36.91
N ALA A 29 -6.24 7.05 -36.76
CA ALA A 29 -5.32 6.48 -37.74
C ALA A 29 -5.48 4.95 -37.87
N ALA A 30 -5.39 4.43 -39.10
CA ALA A 30 -5.50 3.00 -39.37
C ALA A 30 -4.25 2.19 -38.98
N VAL A 31 -3.09 2.86 -38.83
CA VAL A 31 -1.84 2.29 -38.36
C VAL A 31 -1.42 3.10 -37.14
N LEU A 32 -1.28 2.44 -35.98
CA LEU A 32 -0.98 3.09 -34.72
C LEU A 32 0.53 3.18 -34.48
N HIS A 33 1.28 2.18 -34.96
CA HIS A 33 2.71 2.08 -34.73
C HIS A 33 3.47 2.39 -36.02
N GLY A 34 4.08 3.57 -36.05
CA GLY A 34 4.81 4.11 -37.19
C GLY A 34 6.32 4.02 -36.98
N PRO A 35 7.10 5.05 -37.39
CA PRO A 35 8.54 5.02 -37.30
C PRO A 35 9.10 4.90 -35.87
N SER A 36 8.39 5.35 -34.83
CA SER A 36 8.93 5.28 -33.46
C SER A 36 9.07 3.85 -32.94
N HIS A 37 8.22 2.94 -33.42
CA HIS A 37 8.18 1.52 -33.04
C HIS A 37 9.10 0.63 -33.90
N THR A 38 10.12 1.24 -34.52
CA THR A 38 11.22 0.54 -35.19
C THR A 38 12.45 0.49 -34.28
N VAL A 39 13.37 -0.45 -34.48
CA VAL A 39 14.62 -0.48 -33.70
C VAL A 39 15.39 0.83 -33.89
N LEU A 40 15.47 1.37 -35.11
CA LEU A 40 16.14 2.65 -35.34
C LEU A 40 15.39 3.83 -34.70
N GLY A 41 14.07 3.88 -34.82
CA GLY A 41 13.25 4.93 -34.21
C GLY A 41 13.35 4.92 -32.69
N SER A 42 13.29 3.74 -32.06
CA SER A 42 13.44 3.58 -30.61
C SER A 42 14.82 3.96 -30.10
N LEU A 43 15.88 3.80 -30.90
CA LEU A 43 17.23 4.29 -30.58
C LEU A 43 17.31 5.82 -30.64
N VAL A 44 16.64 6.44 -31.61
CA VAL A 44 16.53 7.91 -31.69
C VAL A 44 15.78 8.45 -30.47
N ILE A 45 14.66 7.82 -30.11
CA ILE A 45 13.90 8.19 -28.90
C ILE A 45 14.74 7.97 -27.64
N ALA A 46 15.50 6.87 -27.55
CA ALA A 46 16.40 6.64 -26.42
C ALA A 46 17.41 7.79 -26.26
N CYS A 47 18.01 8.26 -27.34
CA CYS A 47 18.92 9.41 -27.34
C CYS A 47 18.21 10.69 -26.87
N ILE A 48 16.99 10.96 -27.34
CA ILE A 48 16.19 12.12 -26.90
C ILE A 48 15.89 12.01 -25.40
N VAL A 49 15.43 10.84 -24.94
CA VAL A 49 15.13 10.58 -23.52
C VAL A 49 16.38 10.75 -22.67
N MET A 50 17.56 10.31 -23.12
CA MET A 50 18.83 10.52 -22.41
C MET A 50 19.17 12.00 -22.20
N LEU A 51 18.81 12.87 -23.15
CA LEU A 51 19.06 14.31 -23.07
C LEU A 51 18.04 15.01 -22.16
N VAL A 52 16.77 14.61 -22.24
CA VAL A 52 15.67 15.26 -21.51
C VAL A 52 15.54 14.75 -20.08
N SER A 53 15.82 13.46 -19.85
CA SER A 53 15.59 12.79 -18.57
C SER A 53 16.33 13.42 -17.38
N PRO A 54 17.60 13.87 -17.47
CA PRO A 54 18.27 14.50 -16.32
C PRO A 54 17.54 15.75 -15.81
N TRP A 55 17.01 16.57 -16.72
CA TRP A 55 16.21 17.75 -16.38
C TRP A 55 14.85 17.35 -15.79
N ALA A 56 14.14 16.44 -16.44
CA ALA A 56 12.84 15.97 -15.98
C ALA A 56 12.92 15.26 -14.61
N CYS A 57 13.91 14.40 -14.42
CA CYS A 57 14.18 13.72 -13.15
C CYS A 57 14.47 14.73 -12.04
N CYS A 58 15.27 15.75 -12.30
CA CYS A 58 15.57 16.80 -11.32
C CYS A 58 14.29 17.52 -10.85
N LEU A 59 13.40 17.89 -11.77
CA LEU A 59 12.13 18.53 -11.42
C LEU A 59 11.21 17.61 -10.60
N LEU A 60 11.04 16.37 -11.06
CA LEU A 60 10.20 15.37 -10.39
C LEU A 60 10.73 15.05 -8.99
N LEU A 61 12.04 14.84 -8.86
CA LEU A 61 12.69 14.50 -7.59
C LEU A 61 12.68 15.67 -6.62
N LYS A 62 12.86 16.91 -7.09
CA LYS A 62 12.70 18.11 -6.24
C LYS A 62 11.28 18.22 -5.68
N ARG A 63 10.27 18.00 -6.52
CA ARG A 63 8.87 18.00 -6.07
C ARG A 63 8.62 16.89 -5.07
N TRP A 64 9.05 15.66 -5.39
CA TRP A 64 8.92 14.49 -4.52
C TRP A 64 9.59 14.71 -3.16
N ASN A 65 10.85 15.15 -3.15
CA ASN A 65 11.60 15.39 -1.91
C ASN A 65 10.94 16.45 -1.04
N LYS A 66 10.35 17.50 -1.66
CA LYS A 66 9.57 18.51 -0.92
C LYS A 66 8.34 17.90 -0.24
N GLU A 67 7.58 17.08 -0.95
CA GLU A 67 6.39 16.40 -0.40
C GLU A 67 6.76 15.39 0.69
N VAL A 68 7.75 14.53 0.43
CA VAL A 68 8.21 13.52 1.39
C VAL A 68 8.74 14.16 2.68
N THR A 69 9.45 15.29 2.56
CA THR A 69 9.91 16.06 3.72
C THR A 69 8.74 16.70 4.46
N HIS A 70 7.74 17.23 3.74
CA HIS A 70 6.52 17.78 4.34
C HIS A 70 5.75 16.74 5.18
N TYR A 71 5.65 15.50 4.71
CA TYR A 71 4.99 14.40 5.44
C TYR A 71 5.91 13.67 6.45
N GLY A 72 7.14 14.14 6.68
CA GLY A 72 8.07 13.55 7.65
C GLY A 72 8.62 12.17 7.26
N LEU A 73 8.58 11.82 5.97
CA LEU A 73 8.95 10.51 5.44
C LEU A 73 10.43 10.46 5.01
N ALA A 74 11.36 10.90 5.88
CA ALA A 74 12.78 11.09 5.55
C ALA A 74 13.47 9.87 4.87
N ARG A 75 13.02 8.65 5.16
CA ARG A 75 13.51 7.41 4.52
C ARG A 75 13.34 7.38 3.00
N TRP A 76 12.38 8.13 2.46
CA TRP A 76 12.02 8.12 1.04
C TRP A 76 12.62 9.27 0.25
N VAL A 77 13.45 10.11 0.88
CA VAL A 77 14.18 11.19 0.20
C VAL A 77 15.20 10.56 -0.76
N GLN A 78 15.18 11.04 -2.00
CA GLN A 78 15.98 10.52 -3.09
C GLN A 78 17.06 11.52 -3.50
N GLN A 79 18.20 11.02 -4.01
CA GLN A 79 19.19 11.88 -4.67
C GLN A 79 18.58 12.52 -5.91
N GLU A 80 18.73 13.84 -6.06
CA GLU A 80 18.07 14.64 -7.12
C GLU A 80 18.66 14.41 -8.52
N THR A 81 19.89 13.87 -8.60
CA THR A 81 20.59 13.64 -9.86
C THR A 81 20.84 12.15 -10.07
N PRO A 82 20.20 11.52 -11.07
CA PRO A 82 20.50 10.14 -11.40
C PRO A 82 21.90 10.03 -12.03
N PRO A 83 22.66 8.97 -11.74
CA PRO A 83 23.97 8.77 -12.37
C PRO A 83 23.81 8.52 -13.87
N LYS A 84 24.75 9.03 -14.68
CA LYS A 84 24.69 8.96 -16.15
C LYS A 84 24.48 7.53 -16.68
N LYS A 85 25.16 6.55 -16.09
CA LYS A 85 25.02 5.13 -16.45
C LYS A 85 23.59 4.62 -16.27
N ALA A 86 22.93 5.04 -15.20
CA ALA A 86 21.54 4.66 -14.92
C ALA A 86 20.53 5.30 -15.88
N VAL A 87 20.79 6.52 -16.32
CA VAL A 87 19.97 7.20 -17.34
C VAL A 87 20.10 6.47 -18.67
N VAL A 88 21.34 6.16 -19.09
CA VAL A 88 21.60 5.40 -20.32
C VAL A 88 20.88 4.05 -20.28
N LEU A 89 21.14 3.24 -19.25
CA LEU A 89 20.53 1.92 -19.12
C LEU A 89 19.00 1.99 -19.03
N GLY A 90 18.45 2.97 -18.30
CA GLY A 90 17.00 3.18 -18.21
C GLY A 90 16.36 3.55 -19.55
N ALA A 91 17.00 4.43 -20.32
CA ALA A 91 16.47 4.88 -21.62
C ALA A 91 16.49 3.75 -22.66
N PHE A 92 17.63 3.09 -22.85
CA PHE A 92 17.75 1.99 -23.81
C PHE A 92 16.88 0.80 -23.44
N PHE A 93 16.88 0.40 -22.17
CA PHE A 93 16.05 -0.71 -21.73
C PHE A 93 14.56 -0.37 -21.86
N GLY A 94 14.16 0.87 -21.56
CA GLY A 94 12.78 1.35 -21.75
C GLY A 94 12.34 1.24 -23.20
N THR A 95 12.99 1.96 -24.10
CA THR A 95 12.53 2.01 -25.51
C THR A 95 12.62 0.66 -26.20
N LEU A 96 13.70 -0.10 -26.02
CA LEU A 96 13.86 -1.40 -26.67
C LEU A 96 12.93 -2.47 -26.10
N SER A 97 12.71 -2.51 -24.77
CA SER A 97 11.77 -3.47 -24.19
C SER A 97 10.32 -3.16 -24.59
N HIS A 98 9.97 -1.88 -24.74
CA HIS A 98 8.66 -1.46 -25.23
C HIS A 98 8.42 -1.96 -26.66
N VAL A 99 9.32 -1.66 -27.61
CA VAL A 99 9.21 -2.16 -28.99
C VAL A 99 9.17 -3.68 -29.06
N ALA A 100 9.96 -4.38 -28.23
CA ALA A 100 9.97 -5.84 -28.21
C ALA A 100 8.64 -6.42 -27.70
N LEU A 101 8.07 -5.85 -26.63
CA LEU A 101 6.80 -6.29 -26.07
C LEU A 101 5.63 -5.94 -26.98
N ASP A 102 5.61 -4.75 -27.57
CA ASP A 102 4.56 -4.41 -28.51
C ASP A 102 4.70 -5.23 -29.79
N GLY A 103 5.92 -5.50 -30.27
CA GLY A 103 6.14 -6.39 -31.42
C GLY A 103 5.69 -7.83 -31.15
N LEU A 104 5.58 -8.25 -29.89
CA LEU A 104 5.01 -9.54 -29.52
C LEU A 104 3.48 -9.53 -29.58
N ILE A 105 2.86 -8.42 -29.17
CA ILE A 105 1.41 -8.27 -28.99
C ILE A 105 0.73 -7.81 -30.29
N HIS A 106 1.28 -6.78 -30.93
CA HIS A 106 0.70 -6.05 -32.03
C HIS A 106 1.29 -6.50 -33.38
N HIS A 107 0.40 -6.90 -34.29
CA HIS A 107 0.79 -7.40 -35.61
C HIS A 107 1.20 -6.30 -36.60
N ASP A 108 0.84 -5.04 -36.36
CA ASP A 108 1.17 -3.88 -37.21
C ASP A 108 2.59 -3.35 -36.99
N ILE A 109 3.28 -3.82 -35.95
CA ILE A 109 4.63 -3.37 -35.63
C ILE A 109 5.66 -4.08 -36.51
N GLN A 110 6.58 -3.29 -37.06
CA GLN A 110 7.65 -3.76 -37.95
C GLN A 110 9.01 -3.32 -37.40
N PRO A 111 9.59 -4.06 -36.42
CA PRO A 111 10.79 -3.62 -35.71
C PRO A 111 12.02 -3.44 -36.61
N LEU A 112 12.08 -4.21 -37.70
CA LEU A 112 13.24 -4.29 -38.59
C LEU A 112 13.22 -3.30 -39.75
N LEU A 113 12.24 -2.41 -39.85
CA LEU A 113 12.25 -1.33 -40.84
C LEU A 113 13.49 -0.43 -40.66
N PRO A 114 14.18 0.00 -41.75
CA PRO A 114 13.84 -0.18 -43.17
C PRO A 114 14.38 -1.46 -43.82
N PHE A 115 15.03 -2.35 -43.06
CA PHE A 115 15.71 -3.54 -43.59
C PHE A 115 14.74 -4.68 -43.93
N SER A 116 13.66 -4.85 -43.17
CA SER A 116 12.61 -5.84 -43.43
C SER A 116 11.27 -5.39 -42.87
N GLY A 117 10.18 -5.65 -43.61
CA GLY A 117 8.81 -5.40 -43.15
C GLY A 117 8.21 -6.55 -42.33
N SER A 118 8.99 -7.59 -42.04
CA SER A 118 8.52 -8.71 -41.21
C SER A 118 8.69 -8.40 -39.72
N ASN A 119 7.74 -8.90 -38.93
CA ASN A 119 7.85 -8.93 -37.50
C ASN A 119 8.23 -10.36 -37.06
N PRO A 120 9.50 -10.63 -36.70
CA PRO A 120 9.93 -11.96 -36.30
C PRO A 120 9.34 -12.40 -34.94
N LEU A 121 8.77 -11.45 -34.17
CA LEU A 121 8.18 -11.71 -32.86
C LEU A 121 6.66 -11.91 -32.91
N ALA A 122 6.01 -11.53 -34.01
CA ALA A 122 4.56 -11.65 -34.17
C ALA A 122 4.12 -13.12 -34.08
N GLY A 123 3.19 -13.40 -33.17
CA GLY A 123 2.59 -14.73 -33.01
C GLY A 123 3.43 -15.75 -32.25
N LEU A 124 4.59 -15.37 -31.69
CA LEU A 124 5.38 -16.25 -30.82
C LEU A 124 4.69 -16.54 -29.49
N VAL A 125 3.85 -15.62 -29.02
CA VAL A 125 3.13 -15.73 -27.76
C VAL A 125 1.68 -15.33 -27.99
N ALA A 126 0.74 -16.18 -27.58
CA ALA A 126 -0.67 -15.86 -27.60
C ALA A 126 -0.96 -14.69 -26.66
N HIS A 127 -1.92 -13.83 -27.02
CA HIS A 127 -2.31 -12.69 -26.19
C HIS A 127 -2.64 -13.12 -24.75
N ASP A 128 -3.31 -14.27 -24.58
CA ASP A 128 -3.64 -14.84 -23.29
C ASP A 128 -2.41 -15.13 -22.42
N ALA A 129 -1.31 -15.60 -23.01
CA ALA A 129 -0.10 -15.93 -22.28
C ALA A 129 0.59 -14.67 -21.72
N VAL A 130 0.52 -13.55 -22.44
CA VAL A 130 1.02 -12.25 -21.94
C VAL A 130 0.19 -11.80 -20.74
N TYR A 131 -1.14 -11.87 -20.82
CA TYR A 131 -2.01 -11.51 -19.69
C TYR A 131 -1.78 -12.40 -18.46
N GLN A 132 -1.64 -13.72 -18.65
CA GLN A 132 -1.33 -14.63 -17.54
C GLN A 132 0.03 -14.31 -16.92
N ALA A 133 1.05 -14.04 -17.73
CA ALA A 133 2.37 -13.64 -17.22
C ALA A 133 2.31 -12.35 -16.40
N CYS A 134 1.55 -11.34 -16.85
CA CYS A 134 1.33 -10.11 -16.10
C CYS A 134 0.63 -10.35 -14.75
N VAL A 135 -0.42 -11.19 -14.72
CA VAL A 135 -1.13 -11.54 -13.48
C VAL A 135 -0.19 -12.25 -12.52
N VAL A 136 0.58 -13.24 -12.99
CA VAL A 136 1.54 -13.98 -12.16
C VAL A 136 2.61 -13.04 -11.60
N ALA A 137 3.20 -12.18 -12.45
CA ALA A 137 4.19 -11.21 -12.01
C ALA A 137 3.63 -10.23 -10.96
N GLY A 138 2.39 -9.75 -11.16
CA GLY A 138 1.70 -8.89 -10.21
C GLY A 138 1.46 -9.57 -8.86
N VAL A 139 1.00 -10.82 -8.86
CA VAL A 139 0.79 -11.61 -7.64
C VAL A 139 2.09 -11.87 -6.91
N LEU A 140 3.15 -12.26 -7.62
CA LEU A 140 4.47 -12.48 -7.03
C LEU A 140 5.06 -11.20 -6.44
N GLY A 141 4.93 -10.07 -7.15
CA GLY A 141 5.35 -8.76 -6.66
C GLY A 141 4.60 -8.33 -5.40
N ALA A 142 3.28 -8.52 -5.38
CA ALA A 142 2.46 -8.25 -4.20
C ALA A 142 2.85 -9.16 -3.01
N ALA A 143 3.07 -10.45 -3.26
CA ALA A 143 3.51 -11.39 -2.23
C ALA A 143 4.88 -11.01 -1.65
N ALA A 144 5.85 -10.66 -2.50
CA ALA A 144 7.17 -10.18 -2.08
C ALA A 144 7.06 -8.89 -1.25
N TRP A 145 6.23 -7.94 -1.70
CA TRP A 145 6.01 -6.69 -0.96
C TRP A 145 5.36 -6.94 0.40
N CYS A 146 4.40 -7.86 0.49
CA CYS A 146 3.82 -8.29 1.75
C CYS A 146 4.86 -8.94 2.67
N ALA A 147 5.78 -9.74 2.11
CA ALA A 147 6.86 -10.40 2.87
C ALA A 147 7.87 -9.40 3.45
N GLU A 148 8.12 -8.27 2.79
CA GLU A 148 9.00 -7.19 3.29
C GLU A 148 8.42 -6.44 4.51
N GLY A 149 7.18 -6.74 4.91
CA GLY A 149 6.56 -6.17 6.09
C GLY A 149 5.98 -4.79 5.83
N VAL A 150 4.84 -4.75 5.14
CA VAL A 150 4.09 -3.51 4.87
C VAL A 150 3.78 -2.81 6.20
N VAL A 151 4.22 -1.55 6.31
CA VAL A 151 3.91 -0.68 7.44
C VAL A 151 2.83 0.32 7.05
N THR A 152 1.96 0.63 8.00
CA THR A 152 1.00 1.73 7.90
C THR A 152 1.72 3.08 7.82
N LYS A 153 1.00 4.16 7.42
CA LYS A 153 1.54 5.54 7.42
C LYS A 153 2.20 5.95 8.76
N GLY A 154 1.76 5.36 9.88
CA GLY A 154 2.34 5.59 11.21
C GLY A 154 3.50 4.67 11.58
N GLY A 155 4.10 3.93 10.64
CA GLY A 155 5.22 3.02 10.87
C GLY A 155 4.87 1.72 11.62
N LYS A 156 3.59 1.47 11.90
CA LYS A 156 3.14 0.24 12.56
C LYS A 156 2.93 -0.87 11.54
N PRO A 157 3.25 -2.14 11.86
CA PRO A 157 3.03 -3.26 10.94
C PRO A 157 1.56 -3.38 10.54
N PHE A 158 1.31 -3.78 9.30
CA PHE A 158 -0.03 -4.03 8.78
C PHE A 158 -0.58 -5.33 9.40
N THR A 159 -1.33 -5.18 10.48
CA THR A 159 -1.90 -6.31 11.22
C THR A 159 -3.33 -6.63 10.78
N LYS A 160 -3.82 -7.81 11.15
CA LYS A 160 -5.25 -8.18 11.02
C LYS A 160 -6.17 -7.08 11.57
N GLN A 161 -5.81 -6.46 12.68
CA GLN A 161 -6.61 -5.38 13.28
C GLN A 161 -6.70 -4.15 12.37
N THR A 162 -5.67 -3.84 11.58
CA THR A 162 -5.69 -2.77 10.58
C THR A 162 -6.68 -3.10 9.46
N ILE A 163 -6.65 -4.35 8.94
CA ILE A 163 -7.61 -4.81 7.92
C ILE A 163 -9.03 -4.70 8.44
N TYR A 164 -9.30 -5.18 9.67
CA TYR A 164 -10.62 -5.08 10.28
C TYR A 164 -11.10 -3.62 10.39
N LYS A 165 -10.20 -2.70 10.77
CA LYS A 165 -10.54 -1.26 10.82
C LYS A 165 -10.85 -0.67 9.46
N MET A 166 -10.12 -1.08 8.41
CA MET A 166 -10.42 -0.66 7.05
C MET A 166 -11.77 -1.21 6.60
N LEU A 167 -12.02 -2.52 6.77
CA LEU A 167 -13.29 -3.13 6.37
C LEU A 167 -14.51 -2.54 7.10
N HIS A 168 -14.36 -1.96 8.29
CA HIS A 168 -15.44 -1.27 9.02
C HIS A 168 -15.52 0.25 8.75
N ASN A 169 -14.66 0.80 7.88
CA ASN A 169 -14.68 2.23 7.58
C ASN A 169 -15.80 2.58 6.58
N ARG A 170 -16.88 3.20 7.08
CA ARG A 170 -18.05 3.62 6.28
C ARG A 170 -17.72 4.68 5.21
N MET A 171 -16.54 5.29 5.26
CA MET A 171 -16.04 6.15 4.19
C MET A 171 -16.02 5.44 2.82
N TYR A 172 -15.89 4.11 2.78
CA TYR A 172 -15.95 3.39 1.51
C TYR A 172 -17.35 3.39 0.87
N LEU A 173 -18.41 3.60 1.66
CA LEU A 173 -19.79 3.72 1.20
C LEU A 173 -20.18 5.13 0.75
N GLY A 174 -19.26 6.11 0.78
CA GLY A 174 -19.63 7.50 0.55
C GLY A 174 -20.11 8.22 1.81
N GLU A 175 -19.99 7.63 3.00
CA GLU A 175 -20.53 8.19 4.24
C GLU A 175 -19.43 8.67 5.21
N ILE A 176 -19.76 9.67 6.02
CA ILE A 176 -18.89 10.22 7.07
C ILE A 176 -19.55 9.97 8.43
N VAL A 177 -18.80 9.39 9.38
CA VAL A 177 -19.28 9.13 10.74
C VAL A 177 -18.87 10.27 11.65
N HIS A 178 -19.84 10.94 12.28
CA HIS A 178 -19.61 11.95 13.32
C HIS A 178 -20.41 11.61 14.58
N LYS A 179 -19.73 11.52 15.72
CA LYS A 179 -20.34 11.17 17.03
C LYS A 179 -21.24 9.93 17.00
N GLY A 180 -20.87 8.93 16.20
CA GLY A 180 -21.59 7.66 16.07
C GLY A 180 -22.78 7.68 15.10
N GLN A 181 -23.09 8.83 14.49
CA GLN A 181 -24.08 8.95 13.42
C GLN A 181 -23.39 9.02 12.06
N SER A 182 -23.97 8.36 11.06
CA SER A 182 -23.50 8.36 9.67
C SER A 182 -24.25 9.41 8.84
N PHE A 183 -23.50 10.22 8.10
CA PHE A 183 -24.01 11.26 7.20
C PHE A 183 -23.52 11.02 5.77
N PRO A 184 -24.27 11.45 4.74
CA PRO A 184 -23.77 11.38 3.37
C PRO A 184 -22.56 12.31 3.21
N GLY A 185 -21.45 11.74 2.72
CA GLY A 185 -20.25 12.46 2.36
C GLY A 185 -20.32 13.03 0.95
N GLN A 186 -19.42 13.98 0.64
CA GLN A 186 -19.30 14.56 -0.71
C GLN A 186 -18.47 13.68 -1.67
N HIS A 187 -17.82 12.63 -1.16
CA HIS A 187 -17.01 11.73 -1.99
C HIS A 187 -17.87 10.60 -2.56
N GLN A 188 -17.56 10.20 -3.79
CA GLN A 188 -18.19 9.04 -4.42
C GLN A 188 -17.88 7.77 -3.61
N ALA A 189 -18.87 6.89 -3.47
CA ALA A 189 -18.67 5.58 -2.87
C ALA A 189 -17.69 4.75 -3.69
N ILE A 190 -16.72 4.11 -3.01
CA ILE A 190 -15.73 3.22 -3.63
C ILE A 190 -16.30 1.80 -3.75
N VAL A 191 -17.13 1.38 -2.80
CA VAL A 191 -17.79 0.07 -2.79
C VAL A 191 -19.30 0.22 -2.76
N THR A 192 -20.02 -0.73 -3.33
CA THR A 192 -21.49 -0.77 -3.28
C THR A 192 -21.97 -1.27 -1.92
N HIS A 193 -23.20 -0.91 -1.54
CA HIS A 193 -23.85 -1.45 -0.34
C HIS A 193 -23.92 -2.99 -0.38
N ALA A 194 -24.25 -3.59 -1.54
CA ALA A 194 -24.31 -5.03 -1.68
C ALA A 194 -22.96 -5.72 -1.39
N GLN A 195 -21.85 -5.15 -1.87
CA GLN A 195 -20.50 -5.66 -1.57
C GLN A 195 -20.15 -5.50 -0.09
N TRP A 196 -20.49 -4.34 0.50
CA TRP A 196 -20.27 -4.07 1.91
C TRP A 196 -21.02 -5.08 2.80
N ASP A 197 -22.28 -5.33 2.50
CA ASP A 197 -23.14 -6.25 3.24
C ASP A 197 -22.64 -7.68 3.11
N ALA A 198 -22.24 -8.11 1.92
CA ALA A 198 -21.66 -9.44 1.69
C ALA A 198 -20.38 -9.66 2.52
N VAL A 199 -19.48 -8.68 2.57
CA VAL A 199 -18.25 -8.75 3.39
C VAL A 199 -18.59 -8.77 4.88
N HIS A 200 -19.54 -7.95 5.34
CA HIS A 200 -19.92 -7.92 6.75
C HIS A 200 -20.67 -9.17 7.19
N ALA A 201 -21.45 -9.80 6.30
CA ALA A 201 -22.05 -11.10 6.53
C ALA A 201 -20.97 -12.17 6.77
N LEU A 202 -19.92 -12.20 5.94
CA LEU A 202 -18.79 -13.10 6.12
C LEU A 202 -18.04 -12.84 7.44
N ILE A 203 -17.77 -11.57 7.76
CA ILE A 203 -17.09 -11.17 9.01
C ILE A 203 -17.91 -11.58 10.25
N ALA A 204 -19.24 -11.46 10.19
CA ALA A 204 -20.12 -11.80 11.30
C ALA A 204 -20.13 -13.31 11.58
N THR A 205 -20.23 -14.14 10.54
CA THR A 205 -20.17 -15.61 10.64
C THR A 205 -18.85 -16.07 11.23
N ASP A 206 -17.74 -15.63 10.62
CA ASP A 206 -16.38 -15.96 11.04
C ASP A 206 -16.04 -15.47 12.45
N GLY A 207 -16.60 -14.31 12.85
CA GLY A 207 -16.35 -13.71 14.16
C GLY A 207 -16.96 -14.51 15.31
N ILE A 208 -18.15 -15.07 15.10
CA ILE A 208 -18.85 -15.89 16.09
C ILE A 208 -18.16 -17.25 16.22
N GLU A 209 -17.87 -17.91 15.10
CA GLU A 209 -17.25 -19.23 15.08
C GLU A 209 -15.82 -19.20 15.64
N ARG A 210 -14.96 -18.27 15.18
CA ARG A 210 -13.59 -18.14 15.73
C ARG A 210 -13.57 -17.73 17.20
N ARG A 211 -14.55 -16.96 17.68
CA ARG A 211 -14.67 -16.63 19.11
C ARG A 211 -15.01 -17.87 19.92
N ARG A 212 -15.88 -18.75 19.41
CA ARG A 212 -16.20 -20.04 20.04
C ARG A 212 -14.97 -20.94 20.06
N GLU A 213 -14.35 -21.17 18.90
CA GLU A 213 -13.17 -22.03 18.80
C GLU A 213 -11.98 -21.55 19.66
N THR A 214 -11.70 -20.25 19.67
CA THR A 214 -10.63 -19.69 20.52
C THR A 214 -10.97 -19.86 22.00
N ASN A 215 -12.22 -19.67 22.39
CA ASN A 215 -12.65 -19.82 23.78
C ASN A 215 -12.67 -21.29 24.23
N ASP A 216 -13.01 -22.20 23.32
CA ASP A 216 -12.97 -23.65 23.53
C ASP A 216 -11.52 -24.16 23.62
N ARG A 217 -10.60 -23.61 22.83
CA ARG A 217 -9.15 -23.92 22.89
C ARG A 217 -8.45 -23.33 24.12
N GLN A 218 -8.93 -22.20 24.65
CA GLN A 218 -8.29 -21.46 25.76
C GLN A 218 -8.76 -21.91 27.15
N ARG A 219 -9.81 -22.74 27.27
CA ARG A 219 -10.34 -23.17 28.56
C ARG A 219 -10.13 -24.66 28.74
N GLU A 220 -9.49 -25.04 29.85
CA GLU A 220 -9.35 -26.45 30.23
C GLU A 220 -10.72 -27.14 30.25
N PRO A 221 -10.80 -28.42 29.86
CA PRO A 221 -12.04 -29.16 29.78
C PRO A 221 -12.59 -29.40 31.18
N VAL A 222 -13.49 -28.52 31.63
CA VAL A 222 -14.22 -28.74 32.89
C VAL A 222 -15.39 -29.69 32.60
N LEU A 223 -15.20 -30.97 32.94
CA LEU A 223 -16.05 -32.13 32.60
C LEU A 223 -17.52 -32.04 33.03
N LEU A 224 -17.92 -31.06 33.84
CA LEU A 224 -19.26 -30.98 34.44
C LEU A 224 -20.12 -29.81 33.93
N ARG A 225 -19.71 -29.12 32.87
CA ARG A 225 -20.48 -27.98 32.34
C ARG A 225 -21.65 -28.48 31.46
N GLY A 226 -22.85 -28.45 32.03
CA GLY A 226 -24.09 -28.92 31.40
C GLY A 226 -24.84 -30.00 32.20
N LEU A 227 -24.22 -30.56 33.26
CA LEU A 227 -24.79 -31.65 34.06
C LEU A 227 -25.28 -31.23 35.46
N CYS A 228 -24.81 -30.11 36.00
CA CYS A 228 -25.31 -29.57 37.27
C CYS A 228 -26.40 -28.52 37.05
N CYS A 229 -27.62 -28.97 36.73
CA CYS A 229 -28.82 -28.23 37.06
C CYS A 229 -29.43 -28.87 38.32
N SER A 230 -28.97 -28.46 39.50
CA SER A 230 -29.75 -28.73 40.71
C SER A 230 -31.00 -27.85 40.69
N ARG A 231 -32.15 -28.50 40.87
CA ARG A 231 -33.50 -27.92 40.98
C ARG A 231 -33.51 -26.74 41.96
N PRO A 232 -34.31 -25.67 41.74
CA PRO A 232 -34.14 -24.42 42.46
C PRO A 232 -34.53 -24.59 43.93
N MET A 233 -33.53 -24.61 44.81
CA MET A 233 -33.69 -24.13 46.16
C MET A 233 -32.89 -22.84 46.28
N ALA A 234 -33.55 -21.83 46.84
CA ALA A 234 -33.01 -20.51 47.09
C ALA A 234 -31.61 -20.61 47.73
N ASN A 235 -30.70 -19.75 47.27
CA ASN A 235 -29.27 -19.65 47.66
C ASN A 235 -28.32 -20.42 46.71
N GLY A 236 -28.39 -20.12 45.42
CA GLY A 236 -27.47 -20.67 44.42
C GLY A 236 -26.06 -20.08 44.53
N TRP A 237 -25.10 -20.89 44.96
CA TRP A 237 -23.69 -20.62 44.79
C TRP A 237 -23.31 -20.82 43.31
N CYS A 238 -23.05 -19.74 42.58
CA CYS A 238 -22.36 -19.80 41.30
C CYS A 238 -20.85 -19.92 41.55
N PRO A 239 -20.11 -20.79 40.84
CA PRO A 239 -18.66 -20.80 40.93
C PRO A 239 -18.12 -19.46 40.39
N ALA A 240 -17.57 -18.65 41.28
CA ALA A 240 -16.89 -17.41 40.92
C ALA A 240 -15.64 -17.76 40.10
N THR A 241 -15.60 -17.29 38.86
CA THR A 241 -14.35 -17.26 38.08
C THR A 241 -13.33 -16.36 38.78
N PRO A 242 -12.06 -16.75 38.95
CA PRO A 242 -11.07 -15.83 39.49
C PRO A 242 -10.89 -14.67 38.50
N SER A 243 -11.32 -13.48 38.91
CA SER A 243 -11.05 -12.26 38.15
C SER A 243 -9.55 -12.03 38.08
N ARG A 244 -9.05 -11.77 36.88
CA ARG A 244 -7.66 -11.43 36.57
C ARG A 244 -7.03 -10.48 37.62
N ARG A 245 -6.02 -11.00 38.32
CA ARG A 245 -4.85 -10.29 38.88
C ARG A 245 -5.19 -9.05 39.73
N ALA A 246 -5.46 -9.29 41.01
CA ALA A 246 -5.16 -8.29 42.05
C ALA A 246 -3.67 -7.94 41.97
N ARG A 247 -3.37 -6.67 41.70
CA ARG A 247 -2.02 -6.11 41.83
C ARG A 247 -1.76 -5.98 43.34
N PRO A 248 -0.74 -6.61 43.94
CA PRO A 248 -0.44 -6.38 45.34
C PRO A 248 0.04 -4.94 45.47
N THR A 249 -0.74 -4.09 46.14
CA THR A 249 -0.25 -2.86 46.71
C THR A 249 0.65 -3.24 47.88
N ALA A 250 1.96 -3.27 47.64
CA ALA A 250 2.94 -3.28 48.72
C ALA A 250 2.90 -1.89 49.37
N THR A 251 2.12 -1.76 50.45
CA THR A 251 2.29 -0.73 51.45
C THR A 251 3.61 -0.99 52.17
N THR A 252 4.65 -0.26 51.79
CA THR A 252 5.85 -0.12 52.63
C THR A 252 5.55 0.85 53.78
N PRO A 253 5.91 0.52 55.03
CA PRO A 253 5.69 1.40 56.17
C PRO A 253 6.63 2.60 56.09
N ARG A 254 6.04 3.75 56.41
CA ARG A 254 6.62 5.09 56.49
C ARG A 254 7.59 5.15 57.68
N SER A 255 8.89 5.32 57.41
CA SER A 255 9.86 5.71 58.43
C SER A 255 9.99 7.24 58.42
N ASP A 256 9.47 7.88 59.47
CA ASP A 256 9.70 9.29 59.77
C ASP A 256 11.13 9.49 60.28
N THR A 257 11.87 10.37 59.61
CA THR A 257 12.93 11.20 60.24
C THR A 257 13.02 12.50 59.45
N GLY A 258 12.69 13.61 60.11
CA GLY A 258 12.74 14.94 59.53
C GLY A 258 14.14 15.54 59.52
N ALA A 259 14.35 16.52 58.64
CA ALA A 259 15.20 17.67 58.90
C ALA A 259 14.91 18.78 57.87
N LEU A 260 14.91 20.00 58.39
CA LEU A 260 14.68 21.31 57.80
C LEU A 260 15.43 21.60 56.49
N ALA A 261 14.80 22.36 55.58
CA ALA A 261 15.35 23.63 55.08
C ALA A 261 14.27 24.46 54.36
N ARG A 262 14.16 25.74 54.76
CA ARG A 262 13.30 26.79 54.18
C ARG A 262 14.00 27.45 53.00
N GLY A 263 13.24 27.87 51.98
CA GLY A 263 13.66 28.85 50.95
C GLY A 263 12.52 29.13 49.94
N PRO A 264 12.20 30.38 49.56
CA PRO A 264 10.85 30.76 49.13
C PRO A 264 10.61 30.93 47.62
N ALA A 265 9.34 30.76 47.25
CA ALA A 265 8.51 31.47 46.27
C ALA A 265 9.05 31.85 44.86
N SER A 266 8.38 31.35 43.82
CA SER A 266 7.83 32.21 42.74
C SER A 266 6.77 31.47 41.90
N THR A 267 5.57 32.08 41.86
CA THR A 267 4.67 32.29 40.68
C THR A 267 4.94 31.44 39.43
N GLY A 268 4.02 30.68 38.85
CA GLY A 268 2.62 30.97 38.60
C GLY A 268 2.39 31.39 37.14
N HIS A 269 2.42 30.47 36.17
CA HIS A 269 1.53 30.52 35.00
C HIS A 269 1.49 29.21 34.19
N ASN A 270 0.27 28.69 34.06
CA ASN A 270 -0.14 27.52 33.32
C ASN A 270 -0.68 27.99 31.95
N ARG A 271 -0.11 27.54 30.82
CA ARG A 271 -0.81 27.47 29.53
C ARG A 271 0.04 26.75 28.47
N GLN A 272 -0.68 26.03 27.60
CA GLN A 272 -0.26 25.39 26.35
C GLN A 272 0.19 23.91 26.44
N ARG A 273 -0.81 23.05 26.65
CA ARG A 273 -0.82 21.65 26.19
C ARG A 273 -2.09 21.43 25.38
N LEU A 274 -2.08 21.81 24.10
CA LEU A 274 -3.07 21.42 23.09
C LEU A 274 -2.34 21.33 21.75
N LEU A 275 -2.82 20.46 20.85
CA LEU A 275 -2.29 20.09 19.53
C LEU A 275 -1.44 18.81 19.50
N ARG A 276 -2.08 17.67 19.79
CA ARG A 276 -1.79 16.40 19.11
C ARG A 276 -3.12 15.71 18.82
N ASN A 277 -3.21 15.11 17.62
CA ASN A 277 -4.31 14.38 17.01
C ASN A 277 -5.11 15.20 15.99
N TRP A 278 -4.44 15.45 14.87
CA TRP A 278 -5.04 15.34 13.55
C TRP A 278 -4.31 14.18 12.84
#